data_AF-A0A200JC39-F1
#
_entry.id   AF-A0A200JC39-F1
#
_cell.length_a   1.000
_cell.length_b   1.000
_cell.length_c   1.000
_cell.angle_alpha   90.00
_cell.angle_beta   90.00
_cell.angle_gamma   90.00
#
_symmetry.space_group_name_H-M   'P 1'
#
loop_
_entity.id
_entity.type
_entity.pdbx_description
1 polymer ?
#
loop_
_entity_poly.entity_id
_entity_poly.type
_entity_poly.pdbx_seq_one_letter_code
_entity_poly.pdbx_strand_id
1 'polypeptide(L)'
;MLNEKTGVKEIHSLLRKLSSDTNIVADEDVAIDIKGNIEPFQERIKKLIEENYYLNQDEDGFFEAVLEEKRILPNKWQEKSSCFKLSGLINPEVLGVEKLPKRDSHWLFFYNTWGSFKKGDKVKFQLNEQLPYEEKSFKDIGKCKNIYVSHLEKV
;
A
#
# COMPACT_ATOMS: atom_id res chain seq x y z
N MET A 1 12.73 9.64 -0.53
CA MET A 1 13.68 8.65 0.03
C MET A 1 14.41 9.34 1.17
N LEU A 2 14.10 9.00 2.42
CA LEU A 2 14.91 9.43 3.56
C LEU A 2 16.15 8.53 3.60
N ASN A 3 17.34 9.13 3.58
CA ASN A 3 18.62 8.44 3.66
C ASN A 3 18.76 7.76 5.03
N GLU A 4 18.39 6.48 5.13
CA GLU A 4 18.25 5.68 6.37
C GLU A 4 19.55 5.35 7.12
N LYS A 5 20.74 5.81 6.69
CA LYS A 5 22.00 5.49 7.38
C LYS A 5 22.79 6.70 7.86
N THR A 6 22.41 7.90 7.44
CA THR A 6 23.23 9.10 7.63
C THR A 6 22.95 9.78 8.97
N GLY A 7 21.70 9.77 9.45
CA GLY A 7 21.32 10.50 10.67
C GLY A 7 21.92 9.95 11.97
N VAL A 8 21.91 8.64 12.20
CA VAL A 8 22.22 8.08 13.54
C VAL A 8 23.71 8.20 13.88
N LYS A 9 24.60 7.94 12.92
CA LYS A 9 26.06 8.06 13.15
C LYS A 9 26.50 9.51 13.33
N GLU A 10 25.91 10.43 12.57
CA GLU A 10 26.19 11.86 12.67
C GLU A 10 25.69 12.42 14.00
N ILE A 11 24.48 12.03 14.43
CA ILE A 11 23.94 12.37 15.76
C ILE A 11 24.87 11.86 16.87
N HIS A 12 25.34 10.61 16.80
CA HIS A 12 26.29 10.08 17.78
C HIS A 12 27.61 10.86 17.81
N SER A 13 28.14 11.23 16.64
CA SER A 13 29.39 12.00 16.57
C SER A 13 29.23 13.40 17.17
N LEU A 14 28.08 14.04 16.95
CA LEU A 14 27.75 15.34 17.52
C LEU A 14 27.58 15.28 19.04
N LEU A 15 26.86 14.28 19.54
CA LEU A 15 26.64 14.08 20.97
C LEU A 15 27.95 13.79 21.73
N ARG A 16 28.84 12.96 21.18
CA ARG A 16 30.17 12.74 21.77
C ARG A 16 31.01 14.01 21.80
N LYS A 17 30.98 14.79 20.71
CA LYS A 17 31.73 16.03 20.63
C LYS A 17 31.23 17.05 21.65
N LEU A 18 29.91 17.24 21.74
CA LEU A 18 29.27 18.10 22.74
C LEU A 18 29.61 17.67 24.17
N SER A 19 29.56 16.38 24.48
CA SER A 19 29.92 15.86 25.81
C SER A 19 31.40 16.12 26.15
N SER A 20 32.30 15.92 25.18
CA SER A 20 33.73 16.24 25.33
C SER A 20 34.00 17.74 25.50
N ASP A 21 33.30 18.59 24.75
CA ASP A 21 33.51 20.03 24.75
C ASP A 21 32.89 20.72 25.98
N THR A 22 31.85 20.13 26.58
CA THR A 22 31.10 20.70 27.71
C THR A 22 31.42 20.04 29.05
N ASN A 23 32.12 18.89 29.04
CA ASN A 23 32.35 18.04 30.20
C ASN A 23 31.05 17.58 30.92
N ILE A 24 29.92 17.62 30.20
CA ILE A 24 28.63 17.13 30.64
C ILE A 24 28.49 15.70 30.14
N VAL A 25 28.38 14.75 31.07
CA VAL A 25 27.99 13.37 30.77
C VAL A 25 26.46 13.35 30.84
N ALA A 26 25.80 12.96 29.74
CA ALA A 26 24.37 12.72 29.78
C ALA A 26 24.08 11.62 30.81
N ASP A 27 23.12 11.84 31.70
CA ASP A 27 22.68 10.85 32.69
C ASP A 27 22.42 9.49 32.01
N GLU A 28 22.77 8.38 32.66
CA GLU A 28 22.51 7.03 32.12
C GLU A 28 21.01 6.81 31.83
N ASP A 29 20.14 7.58 32.48
CA ASP A 29 18.68 7.62 32.23
C ASP A 29 18.29 8.26 30.88
N VAL A 30 19.24 8.90 30.19
CA VAL A 30 19.11 9.38 28.80
C VAL A 30 19.94 8.51 27.85
N ALA A 31 20.31 7.29 28.26
CA ALA A 31 20.69 6.26 27.30
C ALA A 31 19.43 5.88 26.51
N ILE A 32 19.31 6.40 25.29
CA ILE A 32 18.29 5.96 24.33
C ILE A 32 18.49 4.46 24.15
N ASP A 33 17.68 3.64 24.83
CA ASP A 33 17.66 2.21 24.61
C ASP A 33 17.05 1.96 23.23
N ILE A 34 17.93 1.87 22.23
CA ILE A 34 17.54 1.66 20.84
C ILE A 34 16.75 0.36 20.71
N LYS A 35 17.13 -0.70 21.44
CA LYS A 35 16.47 -2.01 21.37
C LYS A 35 15.17 -2.05 22.15
N GLY A 36 15.12 -1.47 23.33
CA GLY A 36 13.92 -1.47 24.16
C GLY A 36 12.86 -0.46 23.72
N ASN A 37 13.27 0.70 23.18
CA ASN A 37 12.36 1.82 22.91
C ASN A 37 12.19 2.15 21.42
N ILE A 38 13.26 2.10 20.62
CA ILE A 38 13.20 2.52 19.20
C ILE A 38 12.78 1.38 18.28
N GLU A 39 13.38 0.20 18.41
CA GLU A 39 13.07 -0.95 17.54
C GLU A 39 11.57 -1.35 17.58
N PRO A 40 10.92 -1.49 18.76
CA PRO A 40 9.49 -1.82 18.82
C PRO A 40 8.61 -0.72 18.22
N PHE A 41 9.01 0.54 18.39
CA PHE A 41 8.31 1.68 17.79
C PHE A 41 8.45 1.67 16.26
N GLN A 42 9.64 1.37 15.73
CA GLN A 42 9.88 1.23 14.29
C GLN A 42 9.11 0.05 13.70
N GLU A 43 9.05 -1.10 14.38
CA GLU A 43 8.22 -2.24 13.97
C GLU A 43 6.74 -1.88 13.95
N ARG A 44 6.26 -1.14 14.96
CA ARG A 44 4.86 -0.68 15.02
C ARG A 44 4.54 0.30 13.88
N ILE A 45 5.44 1.23 13.55
CA ILE A 45 5.27 2.12 12.40
C ILE A 45 5.30 1.33 11.09
N LYS A 46 6.21 0.36 10.93
CA LYS A 46 6.26 -0.49 9.73
C LYS A 46 4.94 -1.24 9.54
N LYS A 47 4.42 -1.87 10.59
CA LYS A 47 3.10 -2.54 10.56
C LYS A 47 1.98 -1.58 10.18
N LEU A 48 1.93 -0.38 10.77
CA LEU A 48 0.93 0.64 10.44
C LEU A 48 1.05 1.15 8.99
N ILE A 49 2.26 1.20 8.43
CA ILE A 49 2.49 1.55 7.02
C ILE A 49 2.06 0.41 6.10
N GLU A 50 2.36 -0.84 6.45
CA GLU A 50 1.95 -2.03 5.70
C GLU A 50 0.43 -2.21 5.71
N GLU A 51 -0.22 -2.01 6.87
CA GLU A 51 -1.67 -2.00 7.04
C GLU A 51 -2.36 -0.90 6.22
N ASN A 52 -1.70 0.25 6.03
CA ASN A 52 -2.23 1.32 5.17
C ASN A 52 -1.98 1.08 3.67
N TYR A 53 -0.98 0.26 3.32
CA TYR A 53 -0.59 0.06 1.92
C TYR A 53 -1.34 -1.10 1.27
N TYR A 54 -1.70 -2.10 2.06
CA TYR A 54 -2.35 -3.31 1.59
C TYR A 54 -3.82 -3.42 1.99
N LEU A 55 -4.64 -3.81 1.03
CA LEU A 55 -6.00 -4.27 1.23
C LEU A 55 -5.95 -5.73 1.66
N ASN A 56 -6.54 -6.00 2.81
CA ASN A 56 -6.72 -7.34 3.35
C ASN A 56 -8.20 -7.74 3.19
N GLN A 57 -8.43 -9.03 3.04
CA GLN A 57 -9.78 -9.58 2.99
C GLN A 57 -10.36 -9.74 4.40
N ASP A 58 -11.67 -9.59 4.54
CA ASP A 58 -12.42 -9.94 5.74
C ASP A 58 -12.62 -11.46 5.86
N GLU A 59 -13.30 -11.90 6.92
CA GLU A 59 -13.55 -13.33 7.19
C GLU A 59 -14.40 -14.01 6.10
N ASP A 60 -15.19 -13.22 5.37
CA ASP A 60 -16.05 -13.68 4.26
C ASP A 60 -15.34 -13.55 2.89
N GLY A 61 -14.05 -13.19 2.88
CA GLY A 61 -13.22 -13.08 1.67
C GLY A 61 -13.44 -11.80 0.87
N PHE A 62 -14.10 -10.79 1.43
CA PHE A 62 -14.31 -9.50 0.77
C PHE A 62 -13.22 -8.48 1.11
N PHE A 63 -12.97 -7.61 0.16
CA PHE A 63 -12.14 -6.43 0.32
C PHE A 63 -13.01 -5.18 0.33
N GLU A 64 -12.63 -4.18 1.13
CA GLU A 64 -13.17 -2.83 1.03
C GLU A 64 -12.10 -1.87 0.52
N ALA A 65 -12.47 -1.01 -0.43
CA ALA A 65 -11.56 0.00 -0.98
C ALA A 65 -12.31 1.23 -1.47
N VAL A 66 -11.57 2.33 -1.60
CA VAL A 66 -12.05 3.53 -2.31
C VAL A 66 -11.60 3.44 -3.76
N LEU A 67 -12.53 3.68 -4.69
CA LEU A 67 -12.22 3.83 -6.10
C LEU A 67 -11.51 5.17 -6.34
N GLU A 68 -10.28 5.14 -6.81
CA GLU A 68 -9.52 6.34 -7.15
C GLU A 68 -9.78 6.76 -8.61
N GLU A 69 -8.75 6.74 -9.44
CA GLU A 69 -8.80 7.23 -10.80
C GLU A 69 -9.60 6.28 -11.70
N LYS A 70 -10.56 6.84 -12.46
CA LYS A 70 -11.23 6.10 -13.53
C LYS A 70 -10.34 6.11 -14.77
N ARG A 71 -10.07 4.93 -15.31
CA ARG A 71 -9.36 4.81 -16.58
C ARG A 71 -10.29 5.07 -17.76
N ILE A 72 -9.78 5.75 -18.79
CA ILE A 72 -10.47 5.85 -20.08
C ILE A 72 -10.19 4.57 -20.87
N LEU A 73 -11.22 3.73 -21.03
CA LEU A 73 -11.12 2.49 -21.78
C LEU A 73 -11.25 2.74 -23.29
N PRO A 74 -10.70 1.85 -24.15
CA PRO A 74 -10.97 1.90 -25.59
C PRO A 74 -12.47 1.82 -25.89
N ASN A 75 -12.92 2.49 -26.96
CA ASN A 75 -14.36 2.61 -27.34
C ASN A 75 -15.14 1.30 -27.25
N LYS A 76 -14.56 0.17 -27.69
CA LYS A 76 -15.20 -1.16 -27.64
C LYS A 76 -15.62 -1.64 -26.24
N TRP A 77 -14.97 -1.12 -25.19
CA TRP A 77 -15.20 -1.49 -23.79
C TRP A 77 -15.84 -0.37 -22.98
N GLN A 78 -15.77 0.88 -23.45
CA GLN A 78 -16.13 2.06 -22.65
C GLN A 78 -17.60 2.07 -22.21
N GLU A 79 -18.50 1.56 -23.05
CA GLU A 79 -19.93 1.44 -22.72
C GLU A 79 -20.25 0.20 -21.87
N LYS A 80 -19.40 -0.83 -21.90
CA LYS A 80 -19.67 -2.15 -21.30
C LYS A 80 -18.98 -2.36 -19.96
N SER A 81 -17.89 -1.66 -19.72
CA SER A 81 -17.01 -1.91 -18.58
C SER A 81 -16.51 -0.60 -17.99
N SER A 82 -16.09 -0.71 -16.74
CA SER A 82 -15.38 0.34 -16.03
C SER A 82 -14.09 -0.23 -15.45
N CYS A 83 -13.11 0.65 -15.28
CA CYS A 83 -11.82 0.30 -14.71
C CYS A 83 -11.36 1.44 -13.81
N PHE A 84 -11.11 1.13 -12.55
CA PHE A 84 -10.74 2.11 -11.53
C PHE A 84 -9.50 1.65 -10.79
N LYS A 85 -8.60 2.59 -10.48
CA LYS A 85 -7.49 2.32 -9.58
C LYS A 85 -8.00 2.12 -8.15
N LEU A 86 -7.47 1.13 -7.45
CA LEU A 86 -7.73 0.91 -6.02
C LEU A 86 -6.84 1.81 -5.16
N SER A 87 -7.37 2.27 -4.01
CA SER A 87 -6.64 3.11 -3.05
C SER A 87 -5.49 2.40 -2.33
N GLY A 88 -5.47 1.07 -2.37
CA GLY A 88 -4.40 0.22 -1.84
C GLY A 88 -4.10 -0.94 -2.78
N LEU A 89 -3.00 -1.64 -2.52
CA LEU A 89 -2.66 -2.87 -3.24
C LEU A 89 -3.28 -4.06 -2.52
N ILE A 90 -3.76 -5.05 -3.24
CA ILE A 90 -4.20 -6.31 -2.62
C ILE A 90 -2.97 -7.00 -2.05
N ASN A 91 -3.09 -7.50 -0.81
CA ASN A 91 -2.00 -8.17 -0.12
C ASN A 91 -1.38 -9.26 -1.02
N PRO A 92 -0.04 -9.26 -1.21
CA PRO A 92 0.67 -10.23 -2.06
C PRO A 92 0.35 -11.69 -1.72
N GLU A 93 0.19 -12.01 -0.43
CA GLU A 93 -0.09 -13.37 0.02
C GLU A 93 -1.43 -13.87 -0.54
N VAL A 94 -2.45 -13.00 -0.57
CA VAL A 94 -3.77 -13.35 -1.11
C VAL A 94 -3.73 -13.54 -2.63
N LEU A 95 -2.83 -12.84 -3.32
CA LEU A 95 -2.60 -13.02 -4.75
C LEU A 95 -1.65 -14.19 -5.07
N GLY A 96 -1.11 -14.88 -4.05
CA GLY A 96 -0.12 -15.95 -4.23
C GLY A 96 1.20 -15.47 -4.84
N VAL A 97 1.58 -14.20 -4.61
CA VAL A 97 2.85 -13.63 -5.10
C VAL A 97 3.79 -13.36 -3.94
N GLU A 98 5.09 -13.61 -4.15
CA GLU A 98 6.10 -13.44 -3.09
C GLU A 98 6.28 -11.98 -2.68
N LYS A 99 6.22 -11.05 -3.65
CA LYS A 99 6.40 -9.62 -3.39
C LYS A 99 5.82 -8.76 -4.50
N LEU A 100 5.22 -7.63 -4.12
CA LEU A 100 4.80 -6.60 -5.06
C LEU A 100 5.92 -5.58 -5.32
N PRO A 101 6.13 -5.15 -6.58
CA PRO A 101 7.00 -4.04 -6.90
C PRO A 101 6.59 -2.74 -6.19
N LYS A 102 7.55 -1.92 -5.76
CA LYS A 102 7.30 -0.63 -5.07
C LYS A 102 6.47 0.39 -5.89
N ARG A 103 6.32 0.17 -7.19
CA ARG A 103 5.57 1.04 -8.13
C ARG A 103 4.37 0.34 -8.72
N ASP A 104 3.94 -0.78 -8.13
CA ASP A 104 2.78 -1.50 -8.64
C ASP A 104 1.50 -0.69 -8.43
N SER A 105 0.48 -0.99 -9.23
CA SER A 105 -0.85 -0.42 -9.09
C SER A 105 -1.90 -1.46 -9.44
N HIS A 106 -2.96 -1.51 -8.64
CA HIS A 106 -4.05 -2.45 -8.84
C HIS A 106 -5.26 -1.70 -9.40
N TRP A 107 -5.79 -2.22 -10.51
CA TRP A 107 -6.90 -1.61 -11.23
C TRP A 107 -8.06 -2.59 -11.29
N LEU A 108 -9.16 -2.25 -10.64
CA LEU A 108 -10.38 -3.02 -10.60
C LEU A 108 -11.13 -2.89 -11.93
N PHE A 109 -11.19 -3.98 -12.70
CA PHE A 109 -11.92 -4.04 -13.97
C PHE A 109 -13.20 -4.85 -13.80
N PHE A 110 -14.34 -4.27 -14.18
CA PHE A 110 -15.64 -4.91 -14.06
C PHE A 110 -16.61 -4.44 -15.15
N TYR A 111 -17.67 -5.22 -15.36
CA TYR A 111 -18.75 -4.87 -16.28
C TYR A 111 -19.71 -3.86 -15.65
N ASN A 112 -20.24 -2.93 -16.44
CA ASN A 112 -21.18 -1.91 -15.96
C ASN A 112 -22.55 -2.50 -15.53
N THR A 113 -22.78 -3.80 -15.74
CA THR A 113 -23.95 -4.54 -15.22
C THR A 113 -24.01 -4.59 -13.70
N TRP A 114 -22.87 -4.41 -13.02
CA TRP A 114 -22.79 -4.33 -11.55
C TRP A 114 -23.29 -2.99 -11.00
N GLY A 115 -23.53 -2.00 -11.86
CA GLY A 115 -24.04 -0.69 -11.47
C GLY A 115 -23.15 0.47 -11.93
N SER A 116 -23.52 1.67 -11.49
CA SER A 116 -22.81 2.90 -11.80
C SER A 116 -21.90 3.31 -10.65
N PHE A 117 -20.60 3.43 -10.94
CA PHE A 117 -19.56 3.78 -9.98
C PHE A 117 -18.81 5.03 -10.44
N LYS A 118 -18.31 5.81 -9.48
CA LYS A 118 -17.48 7.00 -9.71
C LYS A 118 -16.28 7.03 -8.76
N LYS A 119 -15.30 7.86 -9.11
CA LYS A 119 -14.16 8.18 -8.23
C LYS A 119 -14.67 8.65 -6.86
N GLY A 120 -14.07 8.14 -5.80
CA GLY A 120 -14.40 8.41 -4.40
C GLY A 120 -15.46 7.48 -3.81
N ASP A 121 -16.11 6.64 -4.62
CA ASP A 121 -17.03 5.63 -4.09
C ASP A 121 -16.26 4.59 -3.28
N LYS A 122 -16.83 4.19 -2.14
CA LYS A 122 -16.41 3.00 -1.40
C LYS A 122 -17.09 1.78 -2.00
N VAL A 123 -16.33 0.72 -2.17
CA VAL A 123 -16.81 -0.53 -2.73
C VAL A 123 -16.37 -1.71 -1.88
N LYS A 124 -17.23 -2.73 -1.86
CA LYS A 124 -16.95 -4.04 -1.28
C LYS A 124 -16.89 -5.06 -2.43
N PHE A 125 -15.85 -5.88 -2.49
CA PHE A 125 -15.64 -6.79 -3.62
C PHE A 125 -14.95 -8.10 -3.24
N GLN A 126 -15.22 -9.17 -4.00
CA GLN A 126 -14.52 -10.46 -3.91
C GLN A 126 -13.75 -10.73 -5.19
N LEU A 127 -12.55 -11.31 -5.05
CA LEU A 127 -11.74 -11.71 -6.19
C LEU A 127 -12.38 -12.85 -6.96
N ASN A 128 -12.15 -12.86 -8.28
CA ASN A 128 -12.47 -14.02 -9.10
C ASN A 128 -11.51 -15.18 -8.76
N GLU A 129 -12.03 -16.34 -8.38
CA GLU A 129 -11.20 -17.49 -7.96
C GLU A 129 -10.32 -18.05 -9.08
N GLN A 130 -10.81 -18.04 -10.33
CA GLN A 130 -10.12 -18.66 -11.46
C GLN A 130 -9.04 -17.73 -12.03
N LEU A 131 -9.33 -16.44 -12.09
CA LEU A 131 -8.41 -15.42 -12.59
C LEU A 131 -8.55 -14.13 -11.77
N PRO A 132 -7.95 -14.06 -10.57
CA PRO A 132 -8.10 -12.91 -9.69
C PRO A 132 -7.43 -11.65 -10.26
N TYR A 133 -6.37 -11.83 -11.04
CA TYR A 133 -5.71 -10.73 -11.74
C TYR A 133 -4.93 -11.19 -12.97
N GLU A 134 -4.57 -10.21 -13.80
CA GLU A 134 -3.56 -10.36 -14.85
C GLU A 134 -2.56 -9.19 -14.77
N GLU A 135 -1.27 -9.46 -15.01
CA GLU A 135 -0.31 -8.40 -15.26
C GLU A 135 -0.51 -7.84 -16.66
N LYS A 136 -0.70 -6.52 -16.75
CA LYS A 136 -0.87 -5.81 -18.01
C LYS A 136 0.08 -4.63 -18.08
N SER A 137 0.38 -4.22 -19.30
CA SER A 137 1.07 -2.97 -19.58
C SER A 137 0.21 -2.17 -20.54
N PHE A 138 -0.15 -0.96 -20.12
CA PHE A 138 -0.97 -0.05 -20.92
C PHE A 138 -0.19 1.23 -21.20
N LYS A 139 -0.50 1.87 -22.34
CA LYS A 139 0.21 3.10 -22.76
C LYS A 139 -0.02 4.28 -21.81
N ASP A 140 -1.20 4.34 -21.21
CA ASP A 140 -1.69 5.44 -20.38
C ASP A 140 -1.27 5.32 -18.91
N ILE A 141 -1.25 4.10 -18.36
CA ILE A 141 -1.01 3.85 -16.92
C ILE A 141 0.22 2.98 -16.63
N GLY A 142 0.92 2.52 -17.67
CA GLY A 142 2.11 1.68 -17.53
C GLY A 142 1.79 0.25 -17.11
N LYS A 143 2.73 -0.38 -16.41
CA LYS A 143 2.59 -1.74 -15.86
C LYS A 143 1.71 -1.72 -14.61
N CYS A 144 0.75 -2.63 -14.55
CA CYS A 144 -0.18 -2.76 -13.44
C CYS A 144 -0.75 -4.18 -13.34
N LYS A 145 -1.40 -4.48 -12.21
CA LYS A 145 -2.27 -5.65 -12.06
C LYS A 145 -3.71 -5.26 -12.32
N ASN A 146 -4.30 -5.85 -13.37
CA ASN A 146 -5.72 -5.71 -13.66
C ASN A 146 -6.47 -6.74 -12.81
N ILE A 147 -7.26 -6.30 -11.84
CA ILE A 147 -7.97 -7.12 -10.87
C ILE A 147 -9.36 -7.45 -11.40
N TYR A 148 -9.74 -8.72 -11.30
CA TYR A 148 -11.05 -9.22 -11.69
C TYR A 148 -11.81 -9.76 -10.48
N VAL A 149 -13.11 -9.57 -10.50
CA VAL A 149 -13.98 -9.83 -9.34
C VAL A 149 -15.12 -10.77 -9.69
N SER A 150 -15.53 -11.56 -8.70
CA SER A 150 -16.75 -12.40 -8.73
C SER A 150 -17.93 -11.67 -8.11
N HIS A 151 -17.68 -10.70 -7.23
CA HIS A 151 -18.68 -9.85 -6.57
C HIS A 151 -18.20 -8.41 -6.48
N LEU A 152 -19.10 -7.45 -6.69
CA LEU A 152 -18.85 -6.02 -6.50
C LEU A 152 -20.13 -5.29 -6.08
N GLU A 153 -20.06 -4.56 -4.98
CA GLU A 153 -21.14 -3.67 -4.55
C GLU A 153 -20.61 -2.36 -3.98
N LYS A 154 -21.52 -1.40 -3.84
CA LYS A 154 -21.23 -0.10 -3.24
C LYS A 154 -21.57 -0.15 -1.75
N VAL A 155 -20.70 0.43 -0.92
CA VAL A 155 -20.89 0.58 0.53
C VAL A 155 -21.51 1.93 0.85
#